data_AF-A0A7X6H2V8-F1
#
_entry.id   AF-A0A7X6H2V8-F1
#
_cell.length_a   1.000
_cell.length_b   1.000
_cell.length_c   1.000
_cell.angle_alpha   90.00
_cell.angle_beta   90.00
_cell.angle_gamma   90.00
#
_symmetry.space_group_name_H-M   'P 1'
#
loop_
_entity.id
_entity.type
_entity.pdbx_description
1 polymer ?
#
loop_
_entity_poly.entity_id
_entity_poly.type
_entity_poly.pdbx_seq_one_letter_code
_entity_poly.pdbx_strand_id
1 'polypeptide(L)'
;MRRGITWAGGLVAGLWPLLAAAQGACPQGIAHDGVWLEFSDRSVLTRVLQDGRVAETEFAYEGGTIYSYITLPIGLVVESWGLVDGRVPAGEGETVTYTGTPAQVPAPVAGARFDGLETSRFSDGSEVRYTVNVVVGTAQPVSIGGCPYTGLPVNVTRIDTAGGPMMMDSMLHLAELGVTIYLGFSDSGQPPVPDMPSSISLTPPRAAGGTVPPPLPPAGGGAETK
;
A
#
# COMPACT_ATOMS: atom_id res chain seq x y z
N MET A 1 -64.40 -52.20 -19.67
CA MET A 1 -63.28 -52.10 -20.63
C MET A 1 -62.21 -51.18 -20.05
N ARG A 2 -60.95 -51.51 -20.35
CA ARG A 2 -59.68 -50.92 -19.89
C ARG A 2 -59.61 -49.39 -20.04
N ARG A 3 -58.86 -48.70 -19.15
CA ARG A 3 -57.47 -48.22 -19.36
C ARG A 3 -57.06 -47.25 -18.25
N GLY A 4 -55.95 -47.56 -17.57
CA GLY A 4 -55.22 -46.62 -16.71
C GLY A 4 -54.25 -45.76 -17.51
N ILE A 5 -53.80 -44.66 -16.91
CA ILE A 5 -52.68 -43.84 -17.37
C ILE A 5 -51.88 -43.40 -16.14
N THR A 6 -50.64 -43.90 -16.07
CA THR A 6 -49.60 -43.56 -15.10
C THR A 6 -48.76 -42.42 -15.69
N TRP A 7 -48.54 -41.34 -14.94
CA TRP A 7 -47.60 -40.28 -15.31
C TRP A 7 -46.33 -40.40 -14.46
N ALA A 8 -45.20 -40.61 -15.12
CA ALA A 8 -43.86 -40.51 -14.55
C ALA A 8 -43.20 -39.24 -15.11
N GLY A 9 -43.02 -38.23 -14.27
CA GLY A 9 -42.25 -37.02 -14.60
C GLY A 9 -40.86 -37.12 -13.98
N GLY A 10 -39.85 -37.28 -14.82
CA GLY A 10 -38.44 -37.31 -14.40
C GLY A 10 -37.89 -35.91 -14.13
N LEU A 11 -37.21 -35.76 -13.00
CA LEU A 11 -36.40 -34.59 -12.66
C LEU A 11 -35.07 -34.65 -13.43
N VAL A 12 -34.81 -33.66 -14.28
CA VAL A 12 -33.50 -33.45 -14.91
C VAL A 12 -32.69 -32.52 -14.01
N ALA A 13 -31.70 -33.07 -13.31
CA ALA A 13 -30.72 -32.31 -12.57
C ALA A 13 -29.72 -31.67 -13.55
N GLY A 14 -29.85 -30.37 -13.79
CA GLY A 14 -28.91 -29.60 -14.58
C GLY A 14 -27.63 -29.31 -13.79
N LEU A 15 -26.53 -29.97 -14.16
CA LEU A 15 -25.18 -29.61 -13.76
C LEU A 15 -24.77 -28.34 -14.52
N TRP A 16 -24.86 -27.18 -13.87
CA TRP A 16 -24.24 -25.96 -14.39
C TRP A 16 -22.75 -25.97 -14.01
N PRO A 17 -21.83 -25.90 -14.98
CA PRO A 17 -20.42 -25.71 -14.67
C PRO A 17 -20.26 -24.34 -14.05
N LEU A 18 -19.83 -24.31 -12.78
CA LEU A 18 -19.31 -23.12 -12.14
C LEU A 18 -18.06 -22.71 -12.93
N LEU A 19 -18.21 -21.72 -13.81
CA LEU A 19 -17.08 -21.00 -14.38
C LEU A 19 -16.35 -20.36 -13.21
N ALA A 20 -15.25 -20.98 -12.77
CA ALA A 20 -14.27 -20.33 -11.94
C ALA A 20 -13.76 -19.13 -12.75
N ALA A 21 -14.21 -17.93 -12.39
CA ALA A 21 -13.56 -16.72 -12.84
C ALA A 21 -12.09 -16.89 -12.49
N ALA A 22 -11.21 -16.78 -13.49
CA ALA A 22 -9.77 -16.80 -13.27
C ALA A 22 -9.40 -15.55 -12.46
N GLN A 23 -9.60 -15.63 -11.14
CA GLN A 23 -8.90 -14.81 -10.18
C GLN A 23 -7.43 -15.07 -10.48
N GLY A 24 -6.70 -14.04 -10.90
CA GLY A 24 -5.27 -14.16 -11.10
C GLY A 24 -4.64 -14.80 -9.86
N ALA A 25 -3.57 -15.58 -10.04
CA ALA A 25 -2.90 -16.20 -8.90
C ALA A 25 -2.54 -15.10 -7.88
N CYS A 26 -2.96 -15.30 -6.63
CA CYS A 26 -2.63 -14.39 -5.55
C CYS A 26 -1.11 -14.17 -5.51
N PRO A 27 -0.63 -12.92 -5.49
CA PRO A 27 0.79 -12.66 -5.32
C PRO A 27 1.33 -13.39 -4.09
N GLN A 28 2.50 -14.02 -4.24
CA GLN A 28 3.17 -14.80 -3.21
C GLN A 28 4.67 -14.50 -3.25
N GLY A 29 5.31 -14.59 -2.08
CA GLY A 29 6.73 -14.27 -1.93
C GLY A 29 6.99 -12.77 -1.96
N ILE A 30 8.24 -12.39 -1.66
CA ILE A 30 8.64 -11.00 -1.59
C ILE A 30 8.39 -10.30 -2.94
N ALA A 31 7.71 -9.15 -2.90
CA ALA A 31 7.24 -8.42 -4.07
C ALA A 31 8.36 -7.64 -4.80
N HIS A 32 9.43 -8.32 -5.21
CA HIS A 32 10.55 -7.70 -5.92
C HIS A 32 10.18 -7.20 -7.33
N ASP A 33 9.25 -7.88 -8.00
CA ASP A 33 8.75 -7.42 -9.31
C ASP A 33 7.66 -6.34 -9.17
N GLY A 34 7.11 -6.24 -7.96
CA GLY A 34 6.04 -5.34 -7.58
C GLY A 34 4.66 -5.99 -7.59
N VAL A 35 3.75 -5.43 -6.80
CA VAL A 35 2.33 -5.77 -6.78
C VAL A 35 1.50 -4.51 -6.93
N TRP A 36 0.38 -4.64 -7.63
CA TRP A 36 -0.62 -3.61 -7.78
C TRP A 36 -1.69 -3.79 -6.72
N LEU A 37 -2.08 -2.68 -6.08
CA LEU A 37 -3.14 -2.58 -5.10
C LEU A 37 -4.19 -1.61 -5.65
N GLU A 38 -5.46 -2.01 -5.62
CA GLU A 38 -6.56 -1.20 -6.15
C GLU A 38 -7.42 -0.64 -5.02
N PHE A 39 -7.44 0.67 -4.86
CA PHE A 39 -8.36 1.39 -3.96
C PHE A 39 -9.50 2.01 -4.74
N SER A 40 -10.45 2.60 -4.02
CA SER A 40 -11.62 3.24 -4.63
C SER A 40 -11.28 4.49 -5.45
N ASP A 41 -10.19 5.18 -5.11
CA ASP A 41 -9.77 6.47 -5.67
C ASP A 41 -8.42 6.43 -6.42
N ARG A 42 -7.63 5.37 -6.21
CA ARG A 42 -6.29 5.21 -6.79
C ARG A 42 -5.87 3.75 -6.96
N SER A 43 -4.89 3.54 -7.82
CA SER A 43 -4.09 2.32 -7.83
C SER A 43 -2.70 2.60 -7.26
N VAL A 44 -2.09 1.64 -6.58
CA VAL A 44 -0.74 1.75 -6.04
C VAL A 44 0.12 0.61 -6.54
N LEU A 45 1.27 0.91 -7.13
CA LEU A 45 2.31 -0.08 -7.41
C LEU A 45 3.33 -0.05 -6.27
N THR A 46 3.47 -1.15 -5.54
CA THR A 46 4.46 -1.30 -4.46
C THR A 46 5.48 -2.38 -4.82
N ARG A 47 6.77 -2.13 -4.51
CA ARG A 47 7.88 -3.03 -4.84
C ARG A 47 8.93 -3.05 -3.73
N VAL A 48 9.40 -4.24 -3.35
CA VAL A 48 10.55 -4.40 -2.44
C VAL A 48 11.87 -4.26 -3.21
N LEU A 49 12.68 -3.29 -2.82
CA LEU A 49 14.00 -3.01 -3.38
C LEU A 49 15.07 -3.99 -2.85
N GLN A 50 16.24 -3.99 -3.49
CA GLN A 50 17.35 -4.89 -3.11
C GLN A 50 17.91 -4.62 -1.71
N ASP A 51 17.81 -3.38 -1.23
CA ASP A 51 18.22 -2.98 0.12
C ASP A 51 17.14 -3.21 1.18
N GLY A 52 16.00 -3.80 0.79
CA GLY A 52 14.86 -4.10 1.65
C GLY A 52 13.89 -2.94 1.83
N ARG A 53 14.19 -1.73 1.34
CA ARG A 53 13.20 -0.63 1.31
C ARG A 53 12.07 -0.96 0.35
N VAL A 54 10.96 -0.24 0.47
CA VAL A 54 9.79 -0.41 -0.40
C VAL A 54 9.61 0.85 -1.24
N ALA A 55 9.50 0.69 -2.55
CA ALA A 55 9.13 1.76 -3.45
C ALA A 55 7.63 1.69 -3.73
N GLU A 56 6.95 2.82 -3.61
CA GLU A 56 5.51 2.95 -3.84
C GLU A 56 5.27 4.04 -4.89
N THR A 57 4.27 3.83 -5.74
CA THR A 57 3.82 4.85 -6.70
C THR A 57 2.31 4.81 -6.78
N GLU A 58 1.68 5.94 -6.47
CA GLU A 58 0.24 6.12 -6.43
C GLU A 58 -0.27 6.79 -7.70
N PHE A 59 -1.29 6.19 -8.31
CA PHE A 59 -1.93 6.66 -9.53
C PHE A 59 -3.39 7.03 -9.22
N ALA A 60 -3.65 8.31 -9.00
CA ALA A 60 -5.00 8.82 -8.79
C ALA A 60 -5.83 8.75 -10.07
N TYR A 61 -7.11 8.35 -9.98
CA TYR A 61 -7.96 8.20 -11.17
C TYR A 61 -8.40 9.52 -11.81
N GLU A 62 -8.45 10.63 -11.07
CA GLU A 62 -8.96 11.92 -11.55
C GLU A 62 -7.89 12.79 -12.23
N GLY A 63 -6.79 12.19 -12.72
CA GLY A 63 -5.71 12.94 -13.39
C GLY A 63 -4.88 13.82 -12.45
N GLY A 64 -4.86 13.45 -11.16
CA GLY A 64 -4.07 14.13 -10.13
C GLY A 64 -2.57 13.84 -10.23
N THR A 65 -1.81 14.51 -9.36
CA THR A 65 -0.37 14.26 -9.16
C THR A 65 -0.13 12.79 -8.81
N ILE A 66 0.82 12.17 -9.50
CA ILE A 66 1.33 10.85 -9.12
C ILE A 66 2.33 11.09 -7.99
N TYR A 67 2.16 10.44 -6.85
CA TYR A 67 3.14 10.49 -5.78
C TYR A 67 3.96 9.21 -5.76
N SER A 68 5.26 9.35 -5.53
CA SER A 68 6.16 8.22 -5.32
C SER A 68 6.86 8.37 -3.99
N TYR A 69 7.06 7.23 -3.34
CA TYR A 69 7.68 7.13 -2.02
C TYR A 69 8.72 6.03 -2.01
N ILE A 70 9.79 6.24 -1.24
CA ILE A 70 10.61 5.16 -0.70
C ILE A 70 10.33 5.08 0.79
N THR A 71 9.98 3.90 1.27
CA THR A 71 9.65 3.64 2.67
C THR A 71 10.56 2.57 3.26
N LEU A 72 10.75 2.61 4.58
CA LEU A 72 11.27 1.48 5.35
C LEU A 72 10.25 0.34 5.33
N PRO A 73 10.66 -0.93 5.58
CA PRO A 73 9.73 -2.05 5.62
C PRO A 73 8.49 -1.85 6.50
N ILE A 74 8.61 -1.06 7.58
CA ILE A 74 7.51 -0.75 8.51
C ILE A 74 6.54 0.33 8.00
N GLY A 75 6.76 0.90 6.81
CA GLY A 75 5.90 1.90 6.17
C GLY A 75 6.28 3.36 6.45
N LEU A 76 7.37 3.61 7.17
CA LEU A 76 7.86 4.98 7.38
C LEU A 76 8.58 5.51 6.13
N VAL A 77 8.14 6.65 5.60
CA VAL A 77 8.72 7.32 4.42
C VAL A 77 10.14 7.79 4.72
N VAL A 78 11.06 7.58 3.78
CA VAL A 78 12.43 8.13 3.82
C VAL A 78 12.71 9.08 2.65
N GLU A 79 11.99 8.91 1.54
CA GLU A 79 12.03 9.81 0.39
C GLU A 79 10.63 9.93 -0.21
N SER A 80 10.22 11.12 -0.64
CA SER A 80 8.96 11.34 -1.35
C SER A 80 9.12 12.37 -2.47
N TRP A 81 8.35 12.23 -3.55
CA TRP A 81 8.28 13.23 -4.61
C TRP A 81 6.97 13.12 -5.41
N GLY A 82 6.50 14.25 -5.93
CA GLY A 82 5.42 14.30 -6.91
C GLY A 82 5.95 14.16 -8.34
N LEU A 83 5.17 13.53 -9.21
CA LEU A 83 5.38 13.53 -10.65
C LEU A 83 4.28 14.32 -11.34
N VAL A 84 4.71 15.20 -12.24
CA VAL A 84 3.86 15.93 -13.18
C VAL A 84 4.35 15.58 -14.58
N ASP A 85 3.44 15.11 -15.44
CA ASP A 85 3.75 14.64 -16.80
C ASP A 85 4.89 13.60 -16.85
N GLY A 86 4.92 12.69 -15.85
CA GLY A 86 5.92 11.64 -15.73
C GLY A 86 7.32 12.12 -15.35
N ARG A 87 7.46 13.35 -14.85
CA ARG A 87 8.73 13.93 -14.41
C ARG A 87 8.60 14.49 -13.00
N VAL A 88 9.70 14.48 -12.26
CA VAL A 88 9.80 15.17 -10.97
C VAL A 88 10.06 16.65 -11.24
N PRO A 89 9.15 17.58 -10.87
CA PRO A 89 9.41 19.00 -11.01
C PRO A 89 10.61 19.46 -10.17
N ALA A 90 11.28 20.54 -10.57
CA ALA A 90 12.40 21.07 -9.80
C ALA A 90 11.91 21.61 -8.45
N GLY A 91 12.63 21.26 -7.38
CA GLY A 91 12.24 21.64 -6.01
C GLY A 91 11.17 20.74 -5.39
N GLU A 92 10.70 19.73 -6.11
CA GLU A 92 9.89 18.65 -5.55
C GLU A 92 10.82 17.57 -5.01
N GLY A 93 10.58 17.17 -3.77
CA GLY A 93 11.41 16.18 -3.11
C GLY A 93 11.51 16.45 -1.63
N GLU A 94 11.28 15.40 -0.86
CA GLU A 94 11.43 15.35 0.59
C GLU A 94 12.36 14.19 0.93
N THR A 95 13.27 14.41 1.86
CA THR A 95 14.01 13.33 2.53
C THR A 95 13.65 13.35 3.99
N VAL A 96 13.40 12.17 4.55
CA VAL A 96 12.96 12.00 5.92
C VAL A 96 13.96 11.13 6.68
N THR A 97 14.32 11.57 7.88
CA THR A 97 15.24 10.85 8.75
C THR A 97 14.62 10.58 10.11
N TYR A 98 15.02 9.47 10.72
CA TYR A 98 14.49 9.00 12.00
C TYR A 98 15.61 8.82 13.01
N THR A 99 15.43 9.38 14.20
CA THR A 99 16.31 9.16 15.35
C THR A 99 15.46 8.82 16.56
N GLY A 100 15.84 7.85 17.38
CA GLY A 100 14.94 7.42 18.46
C GLY A 100 15.39 6.19 19.22
N THR A 101 14.41 5.55 19.85
CA THR A 101 14.54 4.28 20.56
C THR A 101 13.61 3.25 19.94
N PRO A 102 14.11 2.09 19.50
CA PRO A 102 15.53 1.75 19.36
C PRO A 102 16.28 2.69 18.39
N ALA A 103 17.61 2.69 18.44
CA ALA A 103 18.46 3.59 17.64
C ALA A 103 18.25 3.44 16.12
N GLN A 104 17.81 2.26 15.68
CA GLN A 104 17.37 1.98 14.32
C GLN A 104 15.89 1.65 14.34
N VAL A 105 15.14 2.15 13.36
CA VAL A 105 13.73 1.76 13.16
C VAL A 105 13.66 0.24 12.96
N PRO A 106 12.86 -0.49 13.76
CA PRO A 106 12.81 -1.94 13.69
C PRO A 106 12.08 -2.43 12.43
N ALA A 107 12.31 -3.69 12.07
CA ALA A 107 11.49 -4.39 11.10
C ALA A 107 10.04 -4.56 11.63
N PRO A 108 9.04 -4.68 10.75
CA PRO A 108 7.64 -4.86 11.13
C PRO A 108 7.36 -6.28 11.63
N VAL A 109 7.69 -6.54 12.89
CA VAL A 109 7.33 -7.78 13.59
C VAL A 109 6.31 -7.49 14.69
N ALA A 110 5.50 -8.48 15.05
CA ALA A 110 4.46 -8.30 16.06
C ALA A 110 5.03 -7.73 17.38
N GLY A 111 4.43 -6.65 17.88
CA GLY A 111 4.86 -5.97 19.10
C GLY A 111 6.08 -5.05 18.93
N ALA A 112 6.65 -4.92 17.73
CA ALA A 112 7.70 -3.94 17.47
C ALA A 112 7.20 -2.52 17.76
N ARG A 113 8.11 -1.69 18.31
CA ARG A 113 7.84 -0.30 18.66
C ARG A 113 9.02 0.59 18.30
N PHE A 114 8.72 1.82 17.95
CA PHE A 114 9.70 2.88 17.75
C PHE A 114 9.16 4.19 18.31
N ASP A 115 9.97 4.88 19.09
CA ASP A 115 9.68 6.20 19.64
C ASP A 115 10.84 7.13 19.29
N GLY A 116 10.57 8.22 18.59
CA GLY A 116 11.65 9.05 18.06
C GLY A 116 11.23 10.42 17.53
N LEU A 117 12.15 10.99 16.78
CA LEU A 117 12.00 12.22 16.03
C LEU A 117 12.12 11.89 14.54
N GLU A 118 11.10 12.29 13.80
CA GLU A 118 11.10 12.38 12.34
C GLU A 118 11.57 13.80 11.96
N THR A 119 12.52 13.90 11.04
CA THR A 119 12.95 15.18 10.45
C THR A 119 12.80 15.10 8.94
N SER A 120 11.82 15.83 8.43
CA SER A 120 11.60 16.05 7.00
C SER A 120 12.43 17.22 6.54
N ARG A 121 13.15 17.05 5.45
CA ARG A 121 13.90 18.10 4.76
C ARG A 121 13.42 18.18 3.33
N PHE A 122 12.98 19.37 2.94
CA PHE A 122 12.49 19.64 1.58
C PHE A 122 13.61 20.16 0.69
N SER A 123 13.39 20.11 -0.62
CA SER A 123 14.38 20.52 -1.62
C SER A 123 14.74 22.00 -1.57
N ASP A 124 13.89 22.85 -0.99
CA ASP A 124 14.17 24.27 -0.72
C ASP A 124 15.06 24.49 0.52
N GLY A 125 15.43 23.42 1.21
CA GLY A 125 16.24 23.43 2.42
C GLY A 125 15.46 23.66 3.72
N SER A 126 14.14 23.85 3.64
CA SER A 126 13.30 23.94 4.83
C SER A 126 13.21 22.59 5.56
N GLU A 127 12.98 22.64 6.87
CA GLU A 127 12.84 21.46 7.72
C GLU A 127 11.56 21.53 8.53
N VAL A 128 10.93 20.37 8.70
CA VAL A 128 9.83 20.16 9.66
C VAL A 128 10.18 18.94 10.51
N ARG A 129 9.74 18.96 11.78
CA ARG A 129 10.09 17.92 12.76
C ARG A 129 8.86 17.46 13.52
N TYR A 130 8.73 16.15 13.64
CA TYR A 130 7.66 15.49 14.38
C TYR A 130 8.24 14.56 15.43
N THR A 131 7.64 14.51 16.63
CA THR A 131 7.79 13.30 17.44
C THR A 131 6.99 12.19 16.77
N VAL A 132 7.58 11.01 16.64
CA VAL A 132 6.95 9.85 15.99
C VAL A 132 6.89 8.68 16.97
N ASN A 133 5.73 8.03 17.04
CA ASN A 133 5.53 6.77 17.73
C ASN A 133 4.98 5.75 16.73
N VAL A 134 5.60 4.57 16.68
CA VAL A 134 5.17 3.44 15.84
C VAL A 134 4.87 2.25 16.72
N VAL A 135 3.74 1.59 16.46
CA VAL A 135 3.37 0.34 17.12
C VAL A 135 2.88 -0.66 16.09
N VAL A 136 3.51 -1.85 16.09
CA VAL A 136 3.10 -2.99 15.28
C VAL A 136 2.23 -3.92 16.13
N GLY A 137 1.00 -4.15 15.67
CA GLY A 137 0.02 -5.02 16.29
C GLY A 137 0.34 -6.51 16.15
N THR A 138 -0.60 -7.35 16.60
CA THR A 138 -0.52 -8.81 16.41
C THR A 138 -0.91 -9.20 15.00
N ALA A 139 -0.34 -10.31 14.52
CA ALA A 139 -0.70 -10.89 13.22
C ALA A 139 -2.19 -11.25 13.18
N GLN A 140 -2.85 -10.94 12.07
CA GLN A 140 -4.25 -11.26 11.83
C GLN A 140 -4.47 -11.71 10.38
N PRO A 141 -5.41 -12.64 10.12
CA PRO A 141 -5.78 -13.00 8.76
C PRO A 141 -6.41 -11.78 8.08
N VAL A 142 -6.01 -11.52 6.84
CA VAL A 142 -6.59 -10.49 5.98
C VAL A 142 -6.90 -11.08 4.61
N SER A 143 -7.94 -10.56 3.96
CA SER A 143 -8.26 -10.91 2.58
C SER A 143 -8.29 -9.65 1.72
N ILE A 144 -7.58 -9.67 0.60
CA ILE A 144 -7.51 -8.57 -0.36
C ILE A 144 -7.89 -9.13 -1.73
N GLY A 145 -9.00 -8.68 -2.32
CA GLY A 145 -9.49 -9.23 -3.59
C GLY A 145 -9.75 -10.74 -3.56
N GLY A 146 -10.03 -11.31 -2.38
CA GLY A 146 -10.18 -12.77 -2.19
C GLY A 146 -8.87 -13.52 -1.93
N CYS A 147 -7.72 -12.85 -2.01
CA CYS A 147 -6.42 -13.44 -1.70
C CYS A 147 -6.14 -13.41 -0.19
N PRO A 148 -5.84 -14.55 0.44
CA PRO A 148 -5.56 -14.62 1.87
C PRO A 148 -4.11 -14.25 2.19
N TYR A 149 -3.91 -13.45 3.23
CA TYR A 149 -2.60 -13.06 3.76
C TYR A 149 -2.62 -12.99 5.29
N THR A 150 -1.43 -12.86 5.88
CA THR A 150 -1.23 -12.51 7.28
C THR A 150 -0.79 -11.05 7.36
N GLY A 151 -1.67 -10.21 7.90
CA GLY A 151 -1.41 -8.79 8.10
C GLY A 151 -0.93 -8.48 9.52
N LEU A 152 0.04 -7.57 9.63
CA LEU A 152 0.44 -6.92 10.87
C LEU A 152 -0.01 -5.45 10.82
N PRO A 153 -1.01 -5.03 11.61
CA PRO A 153 -1.39 -3.62 11.68
C PRO A 153 -0.21 -2.78 12.16
N VAL A 154 0.08 -1.68 11.48
CA VAL A 154 1.07 -0.70 11.91
C VAL A 154 0.35 0.62 12.11
N ASN A 155 0.45 1.17 13.32
CA ASN A 155 -0.07 2.50 13.62
C ASN A 155 1.11 3.44 13.83
N VAL A 156 1.05 4.60 13.20
CA VAL A 156 2.04 5.66 13.36
C VAL A 156 1.33 6.89 13.91
N THR A 157 1.87 7.48 14.96
CA THR A 157 1.40 8.76 15.49
C THR A 157 2.52 9.78 15.35
N ARG A 158 2.20 10.95 14.81
CA ARG A 158 3.10 12.10 14.68
C ARG A 158 2.53 13.30 15.41
N ILE A 159 3.39 14.06 16.08
CA ILE A 159 3.03 15.34 16.69
C ILE A 159 4.07 16.35 16.26
N ASP A 160 3.62 17.43 15.63
CA ASP A 160 4.49 18.52 15.19
C ASP A 160 5.15 19.18 16.40
N THR A 161 6.46 19.25 16.39
CA THR A 161 7.26 19.87 17.46
C THR A 161 7.07 21.38 17.55
N ALA A 162 6.51 22.02 16.51
CA ALA A 162 6.11 23.42 16.50
C ALA A 162 4.69 23.67 17.04
N GLY A 163 3.97 22.62 17.48
CA GLY A 163 2.64 22.75 18.10
C GLY A 163 1.45 22.57 17.14
N GLY A 164 1.68 21.93 15.99
CA GLY A 164 0.62 21.47 15.07
C GLY A 164 -0.20 20.29 15.62
N PRO A 165 -1.24 19.85 14.87
CA PRO A 165 -2.13 18.77 15.30
C PRO A 165 -1.40 17.42 15.41
N MET A 166 -1.98 16.53 16.21
CA MET A 166 -1.58 15.12 16.23
C MET A 166 -2.12 14.44 14.98
N MET A 167 -1.22 13.81 14.24
CA MET A 167 -1.50 13.04 13.03
C MET A 167 -1.37 11.55 13.33
N MET A 168 -2.24 10.75 12.75
CA MET A 168 -2.25 9.30 12.90
C MET A 168 -2.34 8.66 11.52
N ASP A 169 -1.48 7.69 11.25
CA ASP A 169 -1.58 6.80 10.09
C ASP A 169 -1.99 5.40 10.51
N SER A 170 -2.79 4.77 9.68
CA SER A 170 -3.08 3.34 9.74
C SER A 170 -2.47 2.66 8.53
N MET A 171 -1.71 1.59 8.76
CA MET A 171 -1.06 0.81 7.73
C MET A 171 -1.17 -0.69 8.04
N LEU A 172 -0.87 -1.53 7.05
CA LEU A 172 -0.89 -2.98 7.18
C LEU A 172 0.33 -3.61 6.49
N HIS A 173 1.19 -4.23 7.27
CA HIS A 173 2.32 -4.99 6.75
C HIS A 173 1.90 -6.40 6.34
N LEU A 174 2.18 -6.80 5.11
CA LEU A 174 1.97 -8.15 4.59
C LEU A 174 3.31 -8.90 4.57
N ALA A 175 3.53 -9.73 5.58
CA ALA A 175 4.82 -10.39 5.80
C ALA A 175 5.21 -11.31 4.63
N GLU A 176 4.22 -11.95 3.99
CA GLU A 176 4.45 -12.84 2.85
C GLU A 176 4.96 -12.10 1.60
N LEU A 177 4.65 -10.81 1.48
CA LEU A 177 5.03 -9.96 0.35
C LEU A 177 6.17 -8.99 0.68
N GLY A 178 6.45 -8.77 1.96
CA GLY A 178 7.47 -7.83 2.42
C GLY A 178 7.11 -6.35 2.23
N VAL A 179 5.83 -6.03 2.05
CA VAL A 179 5.34 -4.66 1.80
C VAL A 179 4.44 -4.17 2.93
N THR A 180 4.42 -2.87 3.17
CA THR A 180 3.47 -2.22 4.08
C THR A 180 2.52 -1.35 3.26
N ILE A 181 1.22 -1.53 3.47
CA ILE A 181 0.17 -0.84 2.74
C ILE A 181 -0.32 0.31 3.60
N TYR A 182 -0.27 1.53 3.09
CA TYR A 182 -0.92 2.67 3.70
C TYR A 182 -2.45 2.59 3.52
N LEU A 183 -3.20 2.66 4.62
CA LEU A 183 -4.66 2.49 4.63
C LEU A 183 -5.42 3.76 4.98
N GLY A 184 -4.79 4.76 5.60
CA GLY A 184 -5.45 6.03 5.85
C GLY A 184 -4.78 6.89 6.91
N PHE A 185 -5.30 8.11 7.03
CA PHE A 185 -4.79 9.17 7.91
C PHE A 185 -5.90 9.92 8.63
N SER A 186 -5.53 10.54 9.75
CA SER A 186 -6.36 11.45 10.52
C SER A 186 -5.49 12.47 11.26
N ASP A 187 -5.86 13.74 11.20
CA ASP A 187 -5.29 14.85 11.97
C ASP A 187 -6.22 15.36 13.08
N SER A 188 -7.38 14.71 13.23
CA SER A 188 -8.42 15.08 14.20
C SER A 188 -8.18 14.48 15.60
N GLY A 189 -7.08 13.74 15.78
CA GLY A 189 -6.80 12.95 16.97
C GLY A 189 -7.67 11.71 17.15
N GLN A 190 -8.56 11.41 16.19
CA GLN A 190 -9.26 10.12 16.11
C GLN A 190 -8.46 9.11 15.27
N PRO A 191 -8.53 7.81 15.59
CA PRO A 191 -7.96 6.79 14.73
C PRO A 191 -8.49 6.90 13.28
N PRO A 192 -7.62 6.78 12.26
CA PRO A 192 -8.07 6.74 10.87
C PRO A 192 -9.02 5.57 10.63
N VAL A 193 -9.97 5.75 9.72
CA VAL A 193 -10.75 4.63 9.17
C VAL A 193 -9.90 3.98 8.08
N PRO A 194 -9.46 2.72 8.24
CA PRO A 194 -8.63 2.09 7.22
C PRO A 194 -9.43 1.83 5.95
N ASP A 195 -8.93 2.31 4.81
CA ASP A 195 -9.41 1.93 3.48
C ASP A 195 -8.61 0.72 2.99
N MET A 196 -9.28 -0.42 2.86
CA MET A 196 -8.63 -1.65 2.41
C MET A 196 -8.64 -1.73 0.88
N PRO A 197 -7.52 -2.13 0.25
CA PRO A 197 -7.52 -2.35 -1.20
C PRO A 197 -8.56 -3.40 -1.56
N SER A 198 -9.33 -3.09 -2.60
CA SER A 198 -10.36 -3.96 -3.17
C SER A 198 -9.76 -5.15 -3.91
N SER A 199 -8.55 -5.01 -4.45
CA SER A 199 -7.84 -6.09 -5.13
C SER A 199 -6.32 -5.96 -5.05
N ILE A 200 -5.64 -7.08 -5.30
CA ILE A 200 -4.18 -7.16 -5.40
C ILE A 200 -3.77 -8.07 -6.57
N SER A 201 -2.80 -7.66 -7.38
CA SER A 201 -2.40 -8.40 -8.58
C SER A 201 -0.94 -8.17 -8.99
N LEU A 202 -0.36 -9.15 -9.71
CA LEU A 202 0.95 -9.00 -10.37
C LEU A 202 0.90 -8.18 -11.66
N THR A 203 -0.30 -7.88 -12.14
CA THR A 203 -0.53 -7.15 -13.39
C THR A 203 -1.22 -5.83 -13.09
N PRO A 204 -0.92 -4.76 -13.84
CA PRO A 204 -1.59 -3.48 -13.66
C PRO A 204 -3.11 -3.62 -13.75
N PRO A 205 -3.87 -2.85 -12.94
CA PRO A 205 -5.32 -2.82 -13.08
C PRO A 205 -5.66 -2.34 -14.49
N ARG A 206 -6.68 -2.97 -15.08
CA ARG A 206 -7.20 -2.49 -16.35
C ARG A 206 -7.89 -1.17 -16.07
N ALA A 207 -7.26 -0.07 -16.46
CA ALA A 207 -7.88 1.24 -16.37
C ALA A 207 -9.30 1.16 -16.98
N ALA A 208 -10.29 1.63 -16.24
CA ALA A 208 -11.66 1.76 -16.73
C ALA A 208 -11.70 2.90 -17.78
N GLY A 209 -11.19 2.62 -18.99
CA GLY A 209 -11.17 3.56 -20.12
C GLY A 209 -9.99 4.54 -20.19
N GLY A 210 -8.95 4.40 -19.36
CA GLY A 210 -7.77 5.29 -19.33
C GLY A 210 -6.48 4.64 -19.83
N THR A 211 -5.52 5.47 -20.23
CA THR A 211 -4.17 5.05 -20.68
C THR A 211 -3.45 4.21 -19.62
N VAL A 212 -2.75 3.16 -20.07
CA VAL A 212 -1.84 2.37 -19.22
C VAL A 212 -0.89 3.34 -18.51
N PRO A 213 -0.66 3.17 -17.19
CA PRO A 213 0.32 3.98 -16.47
C PRO A 213 1.65 3.99 -17.22
N PRO A 214 2.30 5.15 -17.38
CA PRO A 214 3.60 5.20 -18.03
C PRO A 214 4.58 4.26 -17.33
N PRO A 215 5.52 3.63 -18.05
CA PRO A 215 6.52 2.78 -17.45
C PRO A 215 7.29 3.57 -16.37
N LEU A 216 7.43 2.97 -15.19
CA LEU A 216 8.19 3.57 -14.11
C LEU A 216 9.63 3.88 -14.57
N PRO A 217 10.23 5.00 -14.13
CA PRO A 217 11.66 5.20 -14.29
C PRO A 217 12.43 4.04 -13.64
N PRO A 218 13.59 3.66 -14.17
CA PRO A 218 14.41 2.61 -13.57
C PRO A 218 14.74 2.97 -12.13
N ALA A 219 14.49 2.02 -11.22
CA ALA A 219 14.91 2.12 -9.83
C ALA A 219 16.45 2.24 -9.81
N GLY A 220 16.97 3.44 -9.54
CA GLY A 220 18.42 3.68 -9.50
C GLY A 220 18.94 4.93 -10.22
N GLY A 221 18.08 5.77 -10.79
CA GLY A 221 18.47 7.05 -11.36
C GLY A 221 18.44 8.19 -10.34
N GLY A 222 19.22 8.10 -9.26
CA GLY A 222 19.51 9.28 -8.45
C GLY A 222 20.05 10.36 -9.39
N ALA A 223 19.41 11.52 -9.44
CA ALA A 223 19.86 12.63 -10.26
C ALA A 223 21.33 12.90 -9.91
N GLU A 224 22.22 12.76 -10.90
CA GLU A 224 23.57 13.31 -10.78
C GLU A 224 23.40 14.80 -10.50
N THR A 225 23.64 15.19 -9.25
CA THR A 225 23.87 16.57 -8.87
C THR A 225 25.11 17.05 -9.62
N LYS A 226 24.89 17.94 -10.59
CA LYS A 226 25.96 18.76 -11.16
C LYS A 226 26.28 19.92 -10.23
#